data_AF-A0A967G0X1-F1
#
_entry.id   AF-A0A967G0X1-F1
#
_cell.length_a   1.000
_cell.length_b   1.000
_cell.length_c   1.000
_cell.angle_alpha   90.00
_cell.angle_beta   90.00
_cell.angle_gamma   90.00
#
_symmetry.space_group_name_H-M   'P 1'
#
loop_
_entity.id
_entity.type
_entity.pdbx_description
1 polymer ?
#
loop_
_entity_poly.entity_id
_entity_poly.type
_entity_poly.pdbx_seq_one_letter_code
_entity_poly.pdbx_strand_id
1 'polypeptide(L)'
;MGKAIIFTLNRLRLDSEGLYPVLTLSIVIFTYGVTASLGGSGFLAVYIAGLMMGRTEFVHKQSLTRFHDGLAWLLQITMFLILGLLVFPSEILSVIVPGLIISA
;
A
#
# COMPACT_ATOMS: atom_id res chain seq x y z
N MET A 1 -0.20 9.51 16.79
CA MET A 1 -1.12 9.55 15.63
C MET A 1 -2.00 8.29 15.52
N GLY A 2 -1.49 7.07 15.73
CA GLY A 2 -2.31 5.84 15.68
C GLY A 2 -3.54 5.81 16.60
N LYS A 3 -3.46 6.36 17.83
CA LYS A 3 -4.63 6.47 18.73
C LYS A 3 -5.74 7.40 18.20
N ALA A 4 -5.40 8.44 17.43
CA ALA A 4 -6.39 9.37 16.87
C ALA A 4 -7.19 8.69 15.75
N ILE A 5 -6.52 7.91 14.91
CA ILE A 5 -7.15 7.12 13.83
C ILE A 5 -8.15 6.11 14.41
N ILE A 6 -7.78 5.41 15.49
CA ILE A 6 -8.67 4.46 16.17
C ILE A 6 -9.88 5.18 16.81
N PHE A 7 -9.67 6.37 17.37
CA PHE A 7 -10.75 7.16 17.98
C PHE A 7 -11.77 7.68 16.94
N THR A 8 -11.32 8.14 15.77
CA THR A 8 -12.22 8.58 14.69
C THR A 8 -12.96 7.40 14.08
N LEU A 9 -12.28 6.26 13.91
CA LEU A 9 -12.85 5.03 13.35
C LEU A 9 -13.94 4.43 14.27
N ASN A 10 -13.75 4.48 15.59
CA ASN A 10 -14.72 3.93 16.55
C ASN A 10 -15.92 4.86 16.81
N ARG A 11 -15.80 6.17 16.50
CA ARG A 11 -16.89 7.14 16.61
C ARG A 11 -17.78 7.16 15.37
N LEU A 12 -17.25 6.76 14.22
CA LEU A 12 -17.97 6.53 12.98
C LEU A 12 -18.43 5.07 12.96
N ARG A 13 -19.51 4.76 13.70
CA ARG A 13 -20.26 3.52 13.51
C ARG A 13 -20.86 3.56 12.09
N LEU A 14 -20.06 3.16 11.11
CA LEU A 14 -20.46 3.11 9.72
C LEU A 14 -21.33 1.87 9.54
N ASP A 15 -22.62 2.11 9.33
CA ASP A 15 -23.68 1.12 9.14
C ASP A 15 -23.60 0.41 7.78
N SER A 16 -22.58 0.71 6.96
CA SER A 16 -22.46 0.25 5.57
C SER A 16 -21.07 -0.32 5.27
N GLU A 17 -21.04 -1.59 4.85
CA GLU A 17 -19.82 -2.37 4.57
C GLU A 17 -18.87 -1.69 3.57
N GLY A 18 -19.40 -1.01 2.55
CA GLY A 18 -18.62 -0.36 1.50
C GLY A 18 -17.89 0.93 1.92
N LEU A 19 -18.25 1.55 3.04
CA LEU A 19 -17.58 2.78 3.49
C LEU A 19 -16.25 2.49 4.20
N TYR A 20 -16.04 1.28 4.73
CA TYR A 20 -14.79 0.91 5.40
C TYR A 20 -13.56 0.93 4.46
N PRO A 21 -13.62 0.33 3.24
CA PRO A 21 -12.53 0.42 2.26
C PRO A 21 -12.14 1.85 1.89
N VAL A 22 -13.14 2.71 1.64
CA VAL A 22 -12.89 4.10 1.23
C VAL A 22 -12.27 4.90 2.37
N LEU A 23 -12.77 4.72 3.60
CA LEU A 23 -12.25 5.40 4.77
C LEU A 23 -10.79 5.00 5.05
N THR A 24 -10.50 3.70 5.01
CA THR A 24 -9.13 3.19 5.24
C THR A 24 -8.17 3.63 4.17
N LEU A 25 -8.57 3.64 2.89
CA LEU A 25 -7.75 4.19 1.81
C LEU A 25 -7.48 5.68 2.02
N SER A 26 -8.49 6.44 2.44
CA SER A 26 -8.34 7.87 2.76
C SER A 26 -7.37 8.10 3.91
N ILE A 27 -7.42 7.28 4.96
CA ILE A 27 -6.50 7.34 6.10
C ILE A 27 -5.06 7.02 5.65
N VAL A 28 -4.89 6.02 4.79
CA VAL A 28 -3.59 5.63 4.23
C VAL A 28 -2.97 6.79 3.44
N ILE A 29 -3.73 7.37 2.50
CA ILE A 29 -3.27 8.49 1.67
C ILE A 29 -2.98 9.73 2.54
N PHE A 30 -3.85 10.03 3.50
CA PHE A 30 -3.66 11.14 4.43
C PHE A 30 -2.40 10.96 5.29
N THR A 31 -2.19 9.76 5.83
CA THR A 31 -1.00 9.44 6.64
C THR A 31 0.28 9.58 5.83
N TYR A 32 0.25 9.12 4.57
CA TYR A 32 1.36 9.31 3.64
C TYR A 32 1.66 10.79 3.41
N GLY A 33 0.65 11.57 3.01
CA GLY A 33 0.82 12.98 2.67
C GLY A 33 1.31 13.84 3.83
N VAL A 34 0.74 13.64 5.03
CA VAL A 34 1.16 14.36 6.24
C VAL A 34 2.60 14.00 6.60
N THR A 35 2.95 12.73 6.58
CA THR A 35 4.31 12.29 6.95
C THR A 35 5.35 12.77 5.94
N ALA A 36 5.05 12.68 4.64
CA ALA A 36 5.92 13.17 3.58
C ALA A 36 6.14 14.69 3.67
N SER A 37 5.08 15.45 4.00
CA SER A 37 5.18 16.92 4.18
C SER A 37 6.03 17.32 5.39
N LEU A 38 6.09 16.47 6.42
CA LEU A 38 6.93 16.67 7.60
C LEU A 38 8.39 16.19 7.40
N GLY A 39 8.75 15.72 6.21
CA GLY A 39 10.09 15.20 5.90
C GLY A 39 10.34 13.77 6.38
N GLY A 40 9.29 13.04 6.79
CA GLY A 40 9.38 11.63 7.17
C GLY A 40 9.12 10.67 6.00
N SER A 41 9.37 9.37 6.23
CA SER A 41 9.02 8.33 5.25
C SER A 41 7.52 8.02 5.30
N GLY A 42 6.79 8.49 4.28
CA GLY A 42 5.37 8.20 4.11
C GLY A 42 5.07 6.70 4.03
N PHE A 43 5.94 5.92 3.36
CA PHE A 43 5.82 4.46 3.29
C PHE A 43 5.89 3.81 4.67
N LEU A 44 6.86 4.20 5.50
CA LEU A 44 7.01 3.65 6.85
C LEU A 44 5.80 4.02 7.73
N ALA A 45 5.30 5.24 7.64
CA ALA A 45 4.13 5.66 8.41
C ALA A 45 2.86 4.91 8.02
N VAL A 46 2.63 4.71 6.72
CA VAL A 46 1.52 3.89 6.22
C VAL A 46 1.67 2.44 6.68
N TYR A 47 2.87 1.87 6.63
CA TYR A 47 3.14 0.51 7.11
C TYR A 47 2.79 0.34 8.59
N ILE A 48 3.23 1.28 9.44
CA ILE A 48 2.92 1.26 10.87
C ILE A 48 1.41 1.42 11.10
N ALA A 49 0.74 2.30 10.35
CA ALA A 49 -0.71 2.47 10.43
C ALA A 49 -1.46 1.18 10.06
N GLY A 50 -1.05 0.50 8.99
CA GLY A 50 -1.59 -0.80 8.58
C GLY A 50 -1.34 -1.89 9.63
N LEU A 51 -0.14 -1.95 10.22
CA LEU A 51 0.19 -2.90 11.30
C LEU A 51 -0.69 -2.69 12.54
N MET A 52 -0.98 -1.43 12.90
CA MET A 52 -1.89 -1.10 13.99
C MET A 52 -3.33 -1.48 13.68
N MET A 53 -3.81 -1.22 12.46
CA MET A 53 -5.15 -1.63 12.02
C MET A 53 -5.30 -3.16 11.99
N GLY A 54 -4.27 -3.89 11.57
CA GLY A 54 -4.28 -5.35 11.52
C GLY A 54 -4.46 -6.02 12.89
N ARG A 55 -4.02 -5.37 13.98
CA ARG A 55 -4.15 -5.88 15.36
C ARG A 55 -5.54 -5.72 15.96
N THR A 56 -6.41 -4.91 15.36
CA THR A 56 -7.74 -4.63 15.94
C THR A 56 -8.77 -5.46 15.18
N GLU A 57 -9.65 -6.17 15.90
CA GLU A 57 -10.77 -6.87 15.29
C GLU A 57 -11.91 -5.88 15.01
N PHE A 58 -12.33 -5.79 13.75
CA PHE A 58 -13.45 -4.97 13.31
C PHE A 58 -14.43 -5.83 12.53
N VAL A 59 -15.71 -5.44 12.54
CA VAL A 59 -16.75 -6.05 11.71
C VAL A 59 -16.34 -5.92 10.22
N HIS A 60 -16.43 -7.00 9.44
CA HIS A 60 -16.02 -7.09 8.02
C HIS A 60 -14.52 -6.98 7.69
N LYS A 61 -13.61 -7.19 8.66
CA LYS A 61 -12.15 -7.21 8.43
C LYS A 61 -11.72 -8.06 7.23
N GLN A 62 -12.32 -9.23 7.03
CA GLN A 62 -11.95 -10.12 5.92
C GLN A 62 -12.32 -9.57 4.54
N SER A 63 -13.42 -8.80 4.43
CA SER A 63 -13.81 -8.13 3.19
C SER A 63 -12.85 -6.98 2.89
N LEU A 64 -12.50 -6.22 3.92
CA LEU A 64 -11.58 -5.10 3.83
C LEU A 64 -10.16 -5.52 3.46
N THR A 65 -9.64 -6.59 4.05
CA THR A 65 -8.34 -7.18 3.70
C THR A 65 -8.37 -7.66 2.25
N ARG A 66 -9.41 -8.39 1.83
CA ARG A 66 -9.54 -8.83 0.42
C ARG A 66 -9.58 -7.67 -0.57
N PHE A 67 -10.22 -6.55 -0.22
CA PHE A 67 -10.21 -5.35 -1.05
C PHE A 67 -8.81 -4.76 -1.20
N HIS A 68 -8.06 -4.63 -0.10
CA HIS A 68 -6.69 -4.12 -0.15
C HIS A 68 -5.73 -5.09 -0.84
N ASP A 69 -5.89 -6.39 -0.65
CA ASP A 69 -5.12 -7.41 -1.37
C ASP A 69 -5.39 -7.34 -2.87
N GLY A 70 -6.66 -7.15 -3.26
CA GLY A 70 -7.03 -6.92 -4.66
C GLY A 70 -6.34 -5.67 -5.24
N LEU A 71 -6.34 -4.55 -4.50
CA LEU A 71 -5.62 -3.34 -4.91
C LEU A 71 -4.11 -3.58 -5.00
N ALA A 72 -3.50 -4.27 -4.03
CA ALA A 72 -2.08 -4.58 -4.03
C ALA A 72 -1.70 -5.43 -5.24
N TRP A 73 -2.53 -6.42 -5.57
CA TRP A 73 -2.33 -7.26 -6.76
C TRP A 73 -2.44 -6.47 -8.05
N LEU A 74 -3.44 -5.58 -8.18
CA LEU A 74 -3.56 -4.71 -9.35
C LEU A 74 -2.35 -3.78 -9.50
N LEU A 75 -1.92 -3.13 -8.42
CA LEU A 75 -0.73 -2.28 -8.43
C LEU A 75 0.54 -3.07 -8.74
N GLN A 76 0.64 -4.32 -8.31
CA GLN A 76 1.74 -5.21 -8.66
C GLN A 76 1.76 -5.53 -10.17
N ILE A 77 0.61 -5.85 -10.78
CA ILE A 77 0.51 -6.03 -12.23
C ILE A 77 0.91 -4.74 -12.95
N THR A 78 0.41 -3.58 -12.49
CA THR A 78 0.76 -2.28 -13.06
C THR A 78 2.26 -2.02 -12.99
N MET A 79 2.90 -2.30 -11.86
CA MET A 79 4.35 -2.16 -11.69
C MET A 79 5.10 -3.04 -12.70
N PHE A 80 4.74 -4.32 -12.80
CA PHE A 80 5.38 -5.22 -13.77
C PHE A 80 5.17 -4.79 -15.21
N LEU A 81 3.98 -4.30 -15.56
CA LEU A 81 3.68 -3.83 -16.90
C LEU A 81 4.49 -2.57 -17.25
N ILE A 82 4.62 -1.62 -16.33
CA ILE A 82 5.46 -0.42 -16.52
C ILE A 82 6.92 -0.82 -16.70
N LEU A 83 7.44 -1.70 -15.85
CA LEU A 83 8.83 -2.17 -15.95
C LEU A 83 9.09 -2.93 -17.24
N GLY A 84 8.15 -3.78 -17.66
CA GLY A 84 8.23 -4.50 -18.93
C GLY A 84 8.18 -3.57 -20.15
N LEU A 85 7.38 -2.51 -20.10
CA LEU A 85 7.31 -1.51 -21.16
C LEU A 85 8.57 -0.62 -21.21
N LEU A 86 9.21 -0.39 -20.07
CA LEU A 86 10.42 0.42 -19.96
C LEU A 86 11.68 -0.31 -20.44
N VAL A 87 11.65 -1.64 -20.50
CA VAL A 87 12.82 -2.43 -20.88
C VAL A 87 13.02 -2.43 -22.41
N PHE A 88 14.23 -2.07 -22.86
CA PHE A 88 14.61 -2.16 -24.28
C PHE A 88 15.31 -3.49 -24.55
N PRO A 89 14.75 -4.37 -25.39
CA PRO A 89 15.34 -5.69 -25.68
C PRO A 89 16.77 -5.60 -26.26
N SER A 90 17.08 -4.52 -26.98
CA SER A 90 18.40 -4.26 -27.54
C SER A 90 19.47 -3.97 -26.50
N GLU A 91 19.10 -3.34 -25.38
CA GLU A 91 20.06 -3.06 -24.30
C GLU A 91 20.34 -4.33 -23.49
N ILE A 92 19.33 -5.19 -23.29
CA ILE A 92 19.46 -6.47 -22.56
C ILE A 92 20.59 -7.34 -23.13
N LEU A 93 20.73 -7.42 -24.45
CA LEU A 93 21.80 -8.21 -25.08
C LEU A 93 23.21 -7.76 -24.67
N SER A 94 23.42 -6.45 -24.47
CA SER A 94 24.72 -5.92 -24.03
C SER A 94 24.94 -6.11 -22.53
N VAL A 95 23.88 -6.14 -21.71
CA VAL A 95 23.99 -6.29 -20.25
C VAL A 95 23.90 -7.74 -19.77
N ILE A 96 23.54 -8.71 -20.62
CA ILE A 96 23.42 -10.12 -20.25
C ILE A 96 24.71 -10.66 -19.63
N VAL A 97 25.86 -10.45 -20.27
CA VAL A 97 27.15 -10.99 -19.80
C VAL A 97 27.59 -10.34 -18.47
N PRO A 98 27.65 -8.99 -18.34
CA PRO A 98 27.95 -8.37 -17.05
C PRO A 98 26.92 -8.71 -15.97
N GLY A 99 25.63 -8.77 -16.32
CA GLY A 99 24.56 -9.10 -15.39
C GLY A 99 24.68 -10.51 -14.81
N LEU A 100 25.06 -11.49 -15.63
CA LEU A 100 25.25 -12.88 -15.18
C LEU A 100 26.46 -13.01 -14.25
N ILE A 101 27.52 -12.23 -14.49
CA ILE A 101 28.72 -12.21 -13.65
C ILE A 101 28.45 -11.57 -12.28
N ILE A 102 27.59 -10.54 -12.20
CA ILE A 102 27.25 -9.86 -10.94
C ILE A 102 26.21 -10.68 -10.13
N SER A 103 25.36 -11.45 -10.81
CA SER A 103 24.34 -12.29 -10.17
C SER A 103 24.87 -13.62 -9.62
N ALA A 104 26.07 -14.05 -10.02
CA ALA A 104 26.72 -15.27 -9.56
C ALA A 104 27.57 -15.02 -8.32
#